data_AF-A0A2A5CTD7-F1
#
_entry.id   AF-A0A2A5CTD7-F1
#
_cell.length_a   1.000
_cell.length_b   1.000
_cell.length_c   1.000
_cell.angle_alpha   90.00
_cell.angle_beta   90.00
_cell.angle_gamma   90.00
#
_symmetry.space_group_name_H-M   'P 1'
#
loop_
_entity.id
_entity.type
_entity.pdbx_description
1 polymer ?
#
loop_
_entity_poly.entity_id
_entity_poly.type
_entity_poly.pdbx_seq_one_letter_code
_entity_poly.pdbx_strand_id
1 'polypeptide(L)'
;MTLQSEQLALAVEKVRNFESLVEQGHIPKTQLRDSQQLKLDSQVRVQNSKRQQIQLQNQLGKLTQQKTQLPLEWQSRKSDLVSNLSDIEQRIIEISGRREYAIKAPISGRLAALQISEGQTLNTQSPLVAILPEGTELLAELFLPTRAAGFIAVDQNVLLRYGAFPYQHYGLHKGKVFSVAQVILTPSELPIPVALNEPVYRVKVRLENQNVAAFGKKVPLQAGMLLDADIVLEKRTLGQWLFEPVYGLRGKL
;
A
#
# COMPACT_ATOMS: atom_id res chain seq x y z
N MET A 1 39.71 19.96 61.13
CA MET A 1 38.86 20.93 61.85
C MET A 1 39.36 21.16 63.27
N THR A 2 39.82 20.13 63.97
CA THR A 2 40.34 20.17 65.36
C THR A 2 41.47 21.19 65.57
N LEU A 3 42.51 21.16 64.73
CA LEU A 3 43.70 22.00 64.91
C LEU A 3 43.40 23.52 64.80
N GLN A 4 42.55 23.93 63.86
CA GLN A 4 42.21 25.35 63.65
C GLN A 4 41.23 25.86 64.73
N SER A 5 40.30 25.02 65.20
CA SER A 5 39.44 25.35 66.33
C SER A 5 40.22 25.43 67.64
N GLU A 6 41.23 24.57 67.81
CA GLU A 6 42.12 24.54 68.96
C GLU A 6 43.04 25.78 68.97
N GLN A 7 43.60 26.16 67.82
CA GLN A 7 44.34 27.43 67.66
C GLN A 7 43.47 28.65 67.99
N LEU A 8 42.20 28.65 67.60
CA LEU A 8 41.28 29.72 67.96
C LEU A 8 41.02 29.74 69.47
N ALA A 9 40.83 28.58 70.11
CA ALA A 9 40.64 28.50 71.56
C ALA A 9 41.84 29.06 72.32
N LEU A 10 43.07 28.68 71.93
CA LEU A 10 44.31 29.22 72.50
C LEU A 10 44.46 30.73 72.26
N ALA A 11 44.08 31.22 71.08
CA ALA A 11 44.11 32.66 70.78
C ALA A 11 43.08 33.45 71.61
N VAL A 12 41.89 32.89 71.86
CA VAL A 12 40.87 33.49 72.73
C VAL A 12 41.35 33.55 74.18
N GLU A 13 41.94 32.46 74.67
CA GLU A 13 42.51 32.40 76.01
C GLU A 13 43.66 33.39 76.20
N LYS A 14 44.56 33.50 75.21
CA LYS A 14 45.66 34.46 75.22
C LYS A 14 45.18 35.92 75.26
N VAL A 15 44.15 36.26 74.48
CA VAL A 15 43.52 37.59 74.53
C VAL A 15 42.95 37.87 75.93
N ARG A 16 42.19 36.94 76.51
CA ARG A 16 41.61 37.07 77.85
C ARG A 16 42.67 37.31 78.93
N ASN A 17 43.78 36.58 78.86
CA ASN A 17 44.89 36.73 79.81
C ASN A 17 45.60 38.09 79.63
N PHE A 18 45.78 38.55 78.39
CA PHE A 18 46.40 39.85 78.11
C PHE A 18 45.49 41.04 78.44
N GLU A 19 44.16 40.90 78.32
CA GLU A 19 43.20 41.91 78.78
C GLU A 19 43.37 42.17 80.28
N SER A 20 43.42 41.12 81.09
CA SER A 20 43.63 41.21 82.53
C SER A 20 45.00 41.83 82.91
N LEU A 21 46.06 41.50 82.17
CA LEU A 21 47.41 42.04 82.43
C LEU A 21 47.58 43.50 82.00
N VAL A 22 46.86 43.96 80.96
CA VAL A 22 46.81 45.38 80.58
C VAL A 22 46.06 46.19 81.63
N GLU A 23 44.95 45.68 82.16
CA GLU A 23 44.18 46.33 83.24
C GLU A 23 45.02 46.53 84.52
N GLN A 24 45.94 45.60 84.79
CA GLN A 24 46.89 45.66 85.91
C GLN A 24 48.15 46.49 85.59
N GLY A 25 48.30 47.00 84.36
CA GLY A 25 49.44 47.83 83.94
C GLY A 25 50.74 47.08 83.65
N HIS A 26 50.70 45.75 83.54
CA HIS A 26 51.89 44.89 83.42
C HIS A 26 52.38 44.68 81.99
N ILE A 27 51.58 45.00 80.97
CA ILE A 27 51.96 44.89 79.55
C ILE A 27 51.47 46.07 78.69
N PRO A 28 52.17 46.40 77.58
CA PRO A 28 51.74 47.44 76.64
C PRO A 28 50.43 47.09 75.91
N LYS A 29 49.58 48.09 75.66
CA LYS A 29 48.34 47.94 74.85
C LYS A 29 48.57 47.40 73.43
N THR A 30 49.78 47.57 72.88
CA THR A 30 50.15 47.03 71.56
C THR A 30 50.14 45.49 71.54
N GLN A 31 50.64 44.84 72.61
CA GLN A 31 50.66 43.38 72.71
C GLN A 31 49.24 42.78 72.78
N LEU A 32 48.31 43.48 73.43
CA LEU A 32 46.90 43.11 73.44
C LEU A 32 46.30 43.21 72.03
N ARG A 33 46.55 44.31 71.31
CA ARG A 33 46.07 44.47 69.92
C ARG A 33 46.60 43.38 68.98
N ASP A 34 47.87 43.01 69.10
CA ASP A 34 48.47 41.93 68.29
C ASP A 34 47.78 40.58 68.60
N SER A 35 47.48 40.30 69.87
CA SER A 35 46.76 39.08 70.26
C SER A 35 45.31 39.06 69.75
N GLN A 36 44.63 40.21 69.74
CA GLN A 36 43.28 40.36 69.20
C GLN A 36 43.27 40.15 67.67
N GLN A 37 44.28 40.66 66.96
CA GLN A 37 44.45 40.42 65.54
C GLN A 37 44.68 38.93 65.24
N LEU A 38 45.53 38.25 66.02
CA LEU A 38 45.76 36.80 65.88
C LEU A 38 44.48 35.97 66.10
N LYS A 39 43.64 36.38 67.07
CA LYS A 39 42.32 35.77 67.30
C LYS A 39 41.42 35.97 66.07
N LEU A 40 41.31 37.19 65.56
CA LEU A 40 40.50 37.50 64.37
C LEU A 40 40.95 36.68 63.15
N ASP A 41 42.25 36.61 62.88
CA ASP A 41 42.80 35.81 61.79
C ASP A 41 42.47 34.32 61.94
N SER A 42 42.55 33.80 63.17
CA SER A 42 42.19 32.42 63.48
C SER A 42 40.69 32.15 63.34
N GLN A 43 39.84 33.12 63.69
CA GLN A 43 38.39 33.04 63.44
C GLN A 43 38.07 33.01 61.94
N VAL A 44 38.71 33.88 61.14
CA VAL A 44 38.55 33.91 59.69
C VAL A 44 38.96 32.57 59.07
N ARG A 45 40.08 31.98 59.52
CA ARG A 45 40.51 30.64 59.07
C ARG A 45 39.47 29.55 59.36
N VAL A 46 38.92 29.50 60.58
CA VAL A 46 37.88 28.52 60.93
C VAL A 46 36.61 28.71 60.09
N GLN A 47 36.18 29.96 59.88
CA GLN A 47 35.01 30.27 59.05
C GLN A 47 35.23 29.88 57.58
N ASN A 48 36.42 30.13 57.03
CA ASN A 48 36.79 29.71 55.67
C ASN A 48 36.71 28.18 55.51
N SER A 49 37.31 27.44 56.43
CA SER A 49 37.26 25.97 56.42
C SER A 49 35.84 25.44 56.54
N LYS A 50 34.99 26.06 57.38
CA LYS A 50 33.58 25.67 57.51
C LYS A 50 32.79 25.93 56.23
N ARG A 51 33.02 27.07 55.56
CA ARG A 51 32.43 27.35 54.23
C ARG A 51 32.87 26.33 53.19
N GLN A 52 34.15 26.00 53.15
CA GLN A 52 34.70 25.00 52.23
C GLN A 52 34.09 23.61 52.48
N GLN A 53 33.91 23.22 53.75
CA GLN A 53 33.25 21.96 54.10
C GLN A 53 31.80 21.91 53.60
N ILE A 54 31.03 22.98 53.80
CA ILE A 54 29.64 23.06 53.30
C ILE A 54 29.60 22.96 51.77
N GLN A 55 30.52 23.64 51.08
CA GLN A 55 30.64 23.55 49.62
C GLN A 55 30.94 22.11 49.16
N LEU A 56 31.88 21.42 49.80
CA LEU A 56 32.21 20.03 49.49
C LEU A 56 31.05 19.08 49.80
N GLN A 57 30.30 19.29 50.88
CA GLN A 57 29.10 18.51 51.20
C GLN A 57 28.01 18.70 50.14
N ASN A 58 27.78 19.93 49.68
CA ASN A 58 26.83 20.20 48.60
C ASN A 58 27.28 19.54 47.29
N GLN A 59 28.58 19.57 46.98
CA GLN A 59 29.13 18.91 45.79
C GLN A 59 29.01 17.38 45.89
N LEU A 60 29.27 16.80 47.06
CA LEU A 60 29.07 15.38 47.33
C LEU A 60 27.59 14.98 47.15
N GLY A 61 26.67 15.79 47.66
CA GLY A 61 25.23 15.59 47.49
C GLY A 61 24.83 15.58 46.01
N LYS A 62 25.32 16.55 45.22
CA LYS A 62 25.08 16.61 43.77
C LYS A 62 25.64 15.37 43.05
N LEU A 63 26.87 14.97 43.34
CA LEU A 63 27.49 13.79 42.73
C LEU A 63 26.77 12.49 43.13
N THR A 64 26.29 12.40 44.37
CA THR A 64 25.51 11.24 44.84
C THR A 64 24.16 11.17 44.14
N GLN A 65 23.50 12.32 43.94
CA GLN A 65 22.26 12.40 43.18
C GLN A 65 22.46 11.98 41.72
N GLN A 66 23.50 12.50 41.06
CA GLN A 66 23.85 12.11 39.69
C GLN A 66 24.14 10.61 39.59
N LYS A 67 24.91 10.06 40.53
CA LYS A 67 25.20 8.62 40.58
C LYS A 67 23.94 7.77 40.73
N THR A 68 22.96 8.25 41.50
CA THR A 68 21.67 7.54 41.71
C THR A 68 20.76 7.64 40.49
N GLN A 69 20.83 8.73 39.72
CA GLN A 69 20.03 8.93 38.51
C GLN A 69 20.60 8.16 37.30
N LEU A 70 21.92 7.99 37.23
CA LEU A 70 22.60 7.38 36.10
C LEU A 70 22.02 6.01 35.69
N PRO A 71 21.74 5.05 36.60
CA PRO A 71 21.16 3.76 36.22
C PRO A 71 19.76 3.88 35.59
N LEU A 72 18.95 4.83 36.03
CA LEU A 72 17.62 5.09 35.47
C LEU A 72 17.74 5.63 34.03
N GLU A 73 18.66 6.56 33.81
CA GLU A 73 18.95 7.09 32.47
C GLU A 73 19.47 6.00 31.53
N TRP A 74 20.39 5.15 32.00
CA TRP A 74 20.90 4.00 31.24
C TRP A 74 19.78 3.03 30.88
N GLN A 75 18.89 2.72 31.82
CA GLN A 75 17.78 1.81 31.58
C GLN A 75 16.79 2.38 30.56
N SER A 76 16.48 3.69 30.64
CA SER A 76 15.65 4.38 29.66
C SER A 76 16.27 4.31 28.27
N ARG A 77 17.54 4.72 28.11
CA ARG A 77 18.24 4.69 26.83
C ARG A 77 18.32 3.28 26.24
N LYS A 78 18.54 2.26 27.09
CA LYS A 78 18.54 0.87 26.66
C LYS A 78 17.16 0.46 26.14
N SER A 79 16.09 0.83 26.83
CA SER A 79 14.72 0.56 26.38
C SER A 79 14.42 1.22 25.03
N ASP A 80 14.81 2.48 24.87
CA ASP A 80 14.63 3.21 23.60
C ASP A 80 15.38 2.53 22.44
N LEU A 81 16.62 2.09 22.68
CA LEU A 81 17.40 1.36 21.68
C LEU A 81 16.78 0.01 21.31
N VAL A 82 16.23 -0.74 22.29
CA VAL A 82 15.54 -2.01 22.03
C VAL A 82 14.27 -1.79 21.21
N SER A 83 13.49 -0.74 21.51
CA SER A 83 12.31 -0.38 20.72
C SER A 83 12.68 -0.04 19.28
N ASN A 84 13.69 0.82 19.10
CA ASN A 84 14.17 1.21 17.78
C ASN A 84 14.68 0.01 16.97
N LEU A 85 15.36 -0.93 17.62
CA LEU A 85 15.82 -2.18 16.97
C LEU A 85 14.63 -3.01 16.49
N SER A 86 13.62 -3.18 17.33
CA SER A 86 12.39 -3.92 16.99
C SER A 86 11.66 -3.29 15.80
N ASP A 87 11.55 -1.96 15.77
CA ASP A 87 10.94 -1.22 14.66
C ASP A 87 11.71 -1.40 13.34
N ILE A 88 13.04 -1.38 13.41
CA ILE A 88 13.91 -1.61 12.24
C ILE A 88 13.78 -3.06 11.76
N GLU A 89 13.78 -4.04 12.65
CA GLU A 89 13.59 -5.45 12.31
C GLU A 89 12.24 -5.68 11.62
N GLN A 90 11.16 -5.09 12.14
CA GLN A 90 9.84 -5.16 11.53
C GLN A 90 9.84 -4.54 10.12
N ARG A 91 10.50 -3.39 9.92
CA ARG A 91 10.67 -2.79 8.58
C ARG A 91 11.47 -3.68 7.64
N ILE A 92 12.51 -4.34 8.12
CA ILE A 92 13.29 -5.29 7.31
C ILE A 92 12.42 -6.47 6.89
N ILE A 93 11.61 -7.03 7.79
CA ILE A 93 10.67 -8.11 7.46
C ILE A 93 9.65 -7.64 6.41
N GLU A 94 9.08 -6.45 6.61
CA GLU A 94 8.12 -5.87 5.67
C GLU A 94 8.73 -5.64 4.28
N ILE A 95 9.96 -5.13 4.21
CA ILE A 95 10.65 -4.86 2.94
C ILE A 95 11.16 -6.15 2.29
N SER A 96 11.69 -7.09 3.06
CA SER A 96 12.21 -8.36 2.53
C SER A 96 11.09 -9.23 1.96
N GLY A 97 9.89 -9.18 2.53
CA GLY A 97 8.69 -9.77 1.94
C GLY A 97 8.29 -9.19 0.57
N ARG A 98 8.85 -8.04 0.16
CA ARG A 98 8.54 -7.34 -1.10
C ARG A 98 9.61 -7.52 -2.20
N ARG A 99 10.66 -8.33 -1.98
CA ARG A 99 11.81 -8.38 -2.91
C ARG A 99 11.60 -9.19 -4.18
N GLU A 100 10.63 -10.09 -4.22
CA GLU A 100 10.35 -10.89 -5.42
C GLU A 100 8.85 -11.12 -5.59
N TYR A 101 8.26 -10.41 -6.54
CA TYR A 101 6.86 -10.60 -6.91
C TYR A 101 6.77 -11.56 -8.09
N ALA A 102 6.45 -12.82 -7.80
CA ALA A 102 6.09 -13.78 -8.83
C ALA A 102 4.57 -13.71 -9.08
N ILE A 103 4.17 -13.09 -10.19
CA ILE A 103 2.77 -13.11 -10.62
C ILE A 103 2.49 -14.48 -11.26
N LYS A 104 1.66 -15.29 -10.60
CA LYS A 104 1.23 -16.59 -11.11
C LYS A 104 -0.05 -16.44 -11.92
N ALA A 105 -0.18 -17.27 -12.96
CA ALA A 105 -1.44 -17.37 -13.69
C ALA A 105 -2.55 -17.86 -12.74
N PRO A 106 -3.70 -17.16 -12.64
CA PRO A 106 -4.79 -17.58 -11.77
C PRO A 106 -5.53 -18.82 -12.29
N ILE A 107 -5.38 -19.11 -13.58
CA ILE A 107 -6.04 -20.21 -14.29
C ILE A 107 -5.10 -20.83 -15.31
N SER A 108 -5.30 -22.11 -15.61
CA SER A 108 -4.59 -22.79 -16.71
C SER A 108 -5.15 -22.33 -18.05
N GLY A 109 -4.27 -22.06 -19.02
CA GLY A 109 -4.67 -21.44 -20.27
C GLY A 109 -3.51 -21.12 -21.19
N ARG A 110 -3.83 -20.68 -22.40
CA ARG A 110 -2.87 -20.19 -23.39
C ARG A 110 -2.74 -18.67 -23.30
N LEU A 111 -1.52 -18.15 -23.42
CA LEU A 111 -1.27 -16.71 -23.51
C LEU A 111 -1.87 -16.16 -24.82
N ALA A 112 -2.83 -15.25 -24.70
CA ALA A 112 -3.49 -14.59 -25.81
C ALA A 112 -2.81 -13.27 -26.18
N ALA A 113 -2.37 -12.50 -25.18
CA ALA A 113 -1.62 -11.27 -25.36
C ALA A 113 -0.65 -11.03 -24.20
N LEU A 114 0.52 -10.51 -24.53
CA LEU A 114 1.53 -10.05 -23.58
C LEU A 114 1.71 -8.54 -23.78
N GLN A 115 1.38 -7.75 -22.78
CA GLN A 115 1.40 -6.27 -22.84
C GLN A 115 2.55 -5.68 -22.02
N ILE A 116 3.54 -6.50 -21.67
CA ILE A 116 4.70 -6.10 -20.89
C ILE A 116 6.00 -6.43 -21.63
N SER A 117 7.00 -5.60 -21.39
CA SER A 117 8.37 -5.80 -21.86
C SER A 117 9.34 -5.85 -20.68
N GLU A 118 10.47 -6.53 -20.88
CA GLU A 118 11.54 -6.56 -19.88
C GLU A 118 12.05 -5.13 -19.59
N GLY A 119 12.28 -4.83 -18.31
CA GLY A 119 12.70 -3.49 -17.86
C GLY A 119 11.59 -2.44 -17.80
N GLN A 120 10.34 -2.78 -18.16
CA GLN A 120 9.22 -1.86 -18.07
C GLN A 120 8.71 -1.70 -16.62
N THR A 121 8.59 -0.46 -16.15
CA THR A 121 7.92 -0.17 -14.87
C THR A 121 6.42 -0.46 -14.97
N LEU A 122 5.90 -1.28 -14.06
CA LEU A 122 4.50 -1.69 -14.06
C LEU A 122 3.63 -0.76 -13.21
N ASN A 123 2.40 -0.51 -13.67
CA ASN A 123 1.35 0.15 -12.91
C ASN A 123 0.31 -0.90 -12.51
N THR A 124 -0.19 -0.85 -11.26
CA THR A 124 -1.20 -1.78 -10.73
C THR A 124 -2.54 -1.74 -11.47
N GLN A 125 -2.81 -0.71 -12.27
CA GLN A 125 -4.07 -0.55 -13.02
C GLN A 125 -4.01 -1.08 -14.46
N SER A 126 -2.83 -1.43 -14.97
CA SER A 126 -2.67 -1.86 -16.36
C SER A 126 -2.70 -3.38 -16.47
N PRO A 127 -3.50 -3.95 -17.39
CA PRO A 127 -3.45 -5.38 -17.67
C PRO A 127 -2.07 -5.76 -18.22
N LEU A 128 -1.48 -6.83 -17.67
CA LEU A 128 -0.14 -7.30 -18.07
C LEU A 128 -0.22 -8.40 -19.14
N VAL A 129 -1.17 -9.32 -18.95
CA VAL A 129 -1.31 -10.56 -19.71
C VAL A 129 -2.78 -10.90 -19.87
N ALA A 130 -3.17 -11.34 -21.07
CA ALA A 130 -4.46 -11.96 -21.31
C ALA A 130 -4.28 -13.48 -21.45
N ILE A 131 -5.03 -14.26 -20.65
CA ILE A 131 -5.00 -15.72 -20.66
C ILE A 131 -6.32 -16.23 -21.21
N LEU A 132 -6.25 -17.08 -22.23
CA LEU A 132 -7.40 -17.83 -22.73
C LEU A 132 -7.46 -19.19 -21.99
N PRO A 133 -8.49 -19.44 -21.15
CA PRO A 133 -8.59 -20.67 -20.38
C PRO A 133 -8.65 -21.92 -21.27
N GLU A 134 -7.98 -22.99 -20.86
CA GLU A 134 -8.11 -24.28 -21.56
C GLU A 134 -9.53 -24.86 -21.40
N GLY A 135 -10.03 -25.51 -22.45
CA GLY A 135 -11.35 -26.16 -22.44
C GLY A 135 -12.55 -25.21 -22.60
N THR A 136 -12.32 -23.93 -22.91
CA THR A 136 -13.40 -22.98 -23.22
C THR A 136 -13.73 -23.00 -24.71
N GLU A 137 -15.03 -23.01 -25.02
CA GLU A 137 -15.54 -22.87 -26.38
C GLU A 137 -15.70 -21.39 -26.74
N LEU A 138 -15.27 -20.99 -27.93
CA LEU A 138 -15.54 -19.65 -28.43
C LEU A 138 -17.03 -19.54 -28.78
N LEU A 139 -17.61 -18.42 -28.36
CA LEU A 139 -18.96 -17.98 -28.74
C LEU A 139 -18.83 -16.77 -29.66
N ALA A 140 -19.67 -16.71 -30.68
CA ALA A 140 -19.82 -15.49 -31.47
C ALA A 140 -20.72 -14.50 -30.71
N GLU A 141 -20.23 -13.28 -30.47
CA GLU A 141 -21.04 -12.19 -29.97
C GLU A 141 -21.54 -11.34 -31.15
N LEU A 142 -22.86 -11.29 -31.30
CA LEU A 142 -23.55 -10.52 -32.33
C LEU A 142 -24.25 -9.32 -31.71
N PHE A 143 -24.22 -8.19 -32.42
CA PHE A 143 -24.90 -6.96 -32.03
C PHE A 143 -26.00 -6.66 -33.03
N LEU A 144 -27.25 -6.85 -32.61
CA LEU A 144 -28.41 -6.72 -33.49
C LEU A 144 -29.19 -5.44 -33.20
N PRO A 145 -29.55 -4.65 -34.21
CA PRO A 145 -30.43 -3.50 -34.05
C PRO A 145 -31.74 -3.88 -33.36
N THR A 146 -32.28 -2.98 -32.53
CA THR A 146 -33.56 -3.19 -31.83
C THR A 146 -34.70 -3.62 -32.75
N ARG A 147 -34.75 -3.08 -33.97
CA ARG A 147 -35.73 -3.46 -35.01
C ARG A 147 -35.71 -4.94 -35.41
N ALA A 148 -34.56 -5.59 -35.32
CA ALA A 148 -34.36 -6.99 -35.73
C ALA A 148 -34.49 -7.97 -34.55
N ALA A 149 -34.44 -7.48 -33.31
CA ALA A 149 -34.39 -8.32 -32.12
C ALA A 149 -35.75 -8.92 -31.71
N GLY A 150 -36.87 -8.38 -32.21
CA GLY A 150 -38.23 -8.77 -31.77
C GLY A 150 -38.62 -10.22 -32.04
N PHE A 151 -37.93 -10.92 -32.94
CA PHE A 151 -38.25 -12.30 -33.34
C PHE A 151 -37.13 -13.32 -33.06
N ILE A 152 -36.11 -12.93 -32.30
CA ILE A 152 -34.97 -13.79 -32.02
C ILE A 152 -35.25 -14.62 -30.77
N ALA A 153 -35.02 -15.92 -30.88
CA ALA A 153 -35.18 -16.87 -29.79
C ALA A 153 -33.93 -17.74 -29.64
N VAL A 154 -33.74 -18.29 -28.43
CA VAL A 154 -32.73 -19.32 -28.16
C VAL A 154 -32.96 -20.52 -29.08
N ASP A 155 -31.88 -21.21 -29.46
CA ASP A 155 -31.84 -22.37 -30.37
C ASP A 155 -32.15 -22.09 -31.85
N GLN A 156 -32.35 -20.83 -32.25
CA GLN A 156 -32.43 -20.49 -33.68
C GLN A 156 -31.09 -20.75 -34.40
N ASN A 157 -31.19 -21.20 -35.66
CA ASN A 157 -30.01 -21.44 -36.49
C ASN A 157 -29.44 -20.10 -36.98
N VAL A 158 -28.12 -20.01 -36.94
CA VAL A 158 -27.35 -18.83 -37.37
C VAL A 158 -26.34 -19.28 -38.41
N LEU A 159 -26.28 -18.54 -39.52
CA LEU A 159 -25.25 -18.70 -40.55
C LEU A 159 -24.19 -17.61 -40.34
N LEU A 160 -22.94 -18.02 -40.17
CA LEU A 160 -21.81 -17.17 -39.79
C LEU A 160 -20.82 -17.07 -40.96
N ARG A 161 -20.35 -15.86 -41.22
CA ARG A 161 -19.30 -15.52 -42.19
C ARG A 161 -18.14 -14.88 -41.44
N TYR A 162 -17.02 -15.58 -41.32
CA TYR A 162 -15.84 -15.03 -40.64
C TYR A 162 -15.10 -14.06 -41.57
N GLY A 163 -14.84 -12.83 -41.13
CA GLY A 163 -14.15 -11.83 -41.94
C GLY A 163 -12.73 -12.26 -42.36
N ALA A 164 -12.05 -13.06 -41.52
CA ALA A 164 -10.73 -13.63 -41.82
C ALA A 164 -10.76 -14.78 -42.84
N PHE A 165 -11.93 -15.35 -43.13
CA PHE A 165 -12.11 -16.49 -44.04
C PHE A 165 -13.24 -16.20 -45.04
N PRO A 166 -12.92 -15.66 -46.24
CA PRO A 166 -13.92 -15.35 -47.25
C PRO A 166 -14.87 -16.52 -47.56
N TYR A 167 -16.17 -16.31 -47.33
CA TYR A 167 -17.18 -17.37 -47.45
C TYR A 167 -17.27 -17.98 -48.86
N GLN A 168 -16.81 -17.27 -49.88
CA GLN A 168 -16.75 -17.73 -51.27
C GLN A 168 -15.85 -18.98 -51.43
N HIS A 169 -14.81 -19.09 -50.59
CA HIS A 169 -13.87 -20.20 -50.61
C HIS A 169 -14.07 -21.18 -49.46
N TYR A 170 -14.54 -20.69 -48.30
CA TYR A 170 -14.60 -21.47 -47.06
C TYR A 170 -16.02 -21.81 -46.62
N GLY A 171 -17.04 -21.34 -47.36
CA GLY A 171 -18.44 -21.62 -47.09
C GLY A 171 -19.04 -20.80 -45.94
N LEU A 172 -20.28 -21.14 -45.60
CA LEU A 172 -20.98 -20.59 -44.45
C LEU A 172 -20.83 -21.54 -43.27
N HIS A 173 -20.56 -20.98 -42.09
CA HIS A 173 -20.49 -21.74 -40.85
C HIS A 173 -21.82 -21.69 -40.13
N LYS A 174 -22.14 -22.73 -39.37
CA LYS A 174 -23.39 -22.82 -38.63
C LYS A 174 -23.14 -22.60 -37.15
N GLY A 175 -24.13 -22.01 -36.50
CA GLY A 175 -24.21 -21.85 -35.06
C GLY A 175 -25.65 -21.84 -34.60
N LYS A 176 -25.83 -21.84 -33.28
CA LYS A 176 -27.14 -21.72 -32.64
C LYS A 176 -27.16 -20.59 -31.64
N VAL A 177 -28.25 -19.84 -31.58
CA VAL A 177 -28.44 -18.80 -30.56
C VAL A 177 -28.39 -19.46 -29.19
N PHE A 178 -27.38 -19.10 -28.41
CA PHE A 178 -27.17 -19.59 -27.05
C PHE A 178 -27.90 -18.71 -26.03
N SER A 179 -27.86 -17.38 -26.20
CA SER A 179 -28.54 -16.46 -25.30
C SER A 179 -28.80 -15.11 -25.97
N VAL A 180 -29.92 -14.47 -25.65
CA VAL A 180 -30.27 -13.10 -26.05
C VAL A 180 -30.26 -12.22 -24.80
N ALA A 181 -29.45 -11.18 -24.77
CA ALA A 181 -29.46 -10.22 -23.66
C ALA A 181 -30.76 -9.41 -23.68
N GLN A 182 -31.35 -9.18 -22.51
CA GLN A 182 -32.61 -8.42 -22.38
C GLN A 182 -32.38 -6.90 -22.21
N VAL A 183 -31.13 -6.47 -22.20
CA VAL A 183 -30.74 -5.06 -22.00
C VAL A 183 -30.24 -4.50 -23.34
N ILE A 184 -30.74 -3.32 -23.68
CA ILE A 184 -30.29 -2.55 -24.86
C ILE A 184 -28.95 -1.90 -24.51
N LEU A 185 -28.00 -1.98 -25.44
CA LEU A 185 -26.70 -1.36 -25.32
C LEU A 185 -26.62 -0.17 -26.26
N THR A 186 -26.16 0.96 -25.72
CA THR A 186 -25.93 2.17 -26.52
C THR A 186 -24.51 2.19 -27.07
N PRO A 187 -24.25 2.86 -28.21
CA PRO A 187 -22.91 2.93 -28.80
C PRO A 187 -21.81 3.45 -27.86
N SER A 188 -22.16 4.28 -26.88
CA SER A 188 -21.25 4.85 -25.87
C SER A 188 -20.83 3.89 -24.76
N GLU A 189 -21.53 2.77 -24.58
CA GLU A 189 -21.31 1.84 -23.46
C GLU A 189 -20.42 0.64 -23.82
N LEU A 190 -19.97 0.54 -25.07
CA LEU A 190 -19.33 -0.65 -25.60
C LEU A 190 -17.89 -0.38 -26.07
N PRO A 191 -16.87 -0.97 -25.42
CA PRO A 191 -15.48 -0.88 -25.86
C PRO A 191 -15.21 -1.90 -26.99
N ILE A 192 -15.95 -1.81 -28.10
CA ILE A 192 -15.87 -2.74 -29.23
C ILE A 192 -15.21 -2.02 -30.42
N PRO A 193 -14.38 -2.72 -31.22
CA PRO A 193 -13.76 -2.15 -32.42
C PRO A 193 -14.73 -1.85 -33.58
N VAL A 194 -16.05 -1.97 -33.38
CA VAL A 194 -17.09 -1.77 -34.41
C VAL A 194 -17.92 -0.54 -34.05
N ALA A 195 -18.02 0.42 -34.97
CA ALA A 195 -18.85 1.61 -34.79
C ALA A 195 -20.33 1.24 -34.84
N LEU A 196 -21.05 1.47 -33.74
CA LEU A 196 -22.49 1.29 -33.64
C LEU A 196 -23.19 2.63 -33.88
N ASN A 197 -24.12 2.67 -34.83
CA ASN A 197 -24.86 3.90 -35.17
C ASN A 197 -26.25 3.96 -34.51
N GLU A 198 -26.65 2.88 -33.82
CA GLU A 198 -27.98 2.73 -33.23
C GLU A 198 -27.93 1.80 -32.01
N PRO A 199 -28.93 1.83 -31.12
CA PRO A 199 -29.01 0.91 -29.99
C PRO A 199 -29.17 -0.55 -30.46
N VAL A 200 -28.46 -1.46 -29.79
CA VAL A 200 -28.38 -2.88 -30.18
C VAL A 200 -28.63 -3.82 -29.00
N TYR A 201 -29.12 -5.02 -29.29
CA TYR A 201 -29.14 -6.15 -28.38
C TYR A 201 -27.93 -7.05 -28.63
N ARG A 202 -27.34 -7.55 -27.54
CA ARG A 202 -26.26 -8.53 -27.62
C ARG A 202 -26.83 -9.94 -27.65
N VAL A 203 -26.47 -10.70 -28.68
CA VAL A 203 -26.83 -12.11 -28.84
C VAL A 203 -25.56 -12.95 -28.88
N LYS A 204 -25.51 -14.01 -28.06
CA LYS A 204 -24.41 -14.98 -28.06
C LYS A 204 -24.83 -16.20 -28.87
N VAL A 205 -23.96 -16.65 -29.75
CA VAL A 205 -24.17 -17.79 -30.63
C VAL A 205 -23.11 -18.85 -30.34
N ARG A 206 -23.53 -20.07 -30.04
CA ARG A 206 -22.65 -21.23 -29.94
C ARG A 206 -22.28 -21.69 -31.34
N LEU A 207 -20.99 -21.78 -31.59
CA LEU A 207 -20.43 -22.23 -32.86
C LEU A 207 -20.54 -23.76 -32.95
N GLU A 208 -20.97 -24.31 -34.09
CA GLU A 208 -20.99 -25.77 -34.28
C GLU A 208 -19.57 -26.36 -34.37
N ASN A 209 -18.59 -25.56 -34.80
CA ASN A 209 -17.19 -25.96 -34.91
C ASN A 209 -16.27 -24.80 -34.51
N GLN A 210 -15.26 -25.11 -33.71
CA GLN A 210 -14.23 -24.18 -33.24
C GLN A 210 -13.08 -23.99 -34.25
N ASN A 211 -13.13 -24.70 -35.38
CA ASN A 211 -12.12 -24.67 -36.43
C ASN A 211 -12.74 -24.46 -37.81
N VAL A 212 -12.00 -23.77 -38.68
CA VAL A 212 -12.32 -23.61 -40.09
C VAL A 212 -11.40 -24.53 -40.91
N ALA A 213 -11.95 -25.23 -41.90
CA ALA A 213 -11.14 -25.99 -42.85
C ALA A 213 -10.57 -25.02 -43.90
N ALA A 214 -9.34 -24.55 -43.70
CA ALA A 214 -8.67 -23.61 -44.59
C ALA A 214 -7.28 -24.14 -45.00
N PHE A 215 -6.90 -23.93 -46.26
CA PHE A 215 -5.59 -24.35 -46.78
C PHE A 215 -5.26 -25.84 -46.56
N GLY A 216 -6.27 -26.71 -46.62
CA GLY A 216 -6.12 -28.15 -46.39
C GLY A 216 -5.86 -28.55 -44.93
N LYS A 217 -5.97 -27.63 -43.97
CA LYS A 217 -5.77 -27.87 -42.54
C LYS A 217 -6.95 -27.33 -41.72
N LYS A 218 -7.12 -27.86 -40.51
CA LYS A 218 -8.04 -27.29 -39.53
C LYS A 218 -7.35 -26.11 -38.85
N VAL A 219 -7.82 -24.91 -39.13
CA VAL A 219 -7.32 -23.67 -38.52
C VAL A 219 -8.24 -23.30 -37.36
N PRO A 220 -7.74 -23.17 -36.13
CA PRO A 220 -8.56 -22.78 -34.99
C PRO A 220 -9.02 -21.33 -35.12
N LEU A 221 -10.26 -21.07 -34.73
CA LEU A 221 -10.78 -19.71 -34.59
C LEU A 221 -10.05 -18.98 -33.46
N GLN A 222 -9.91 -17.67 -33.60
CA GLN A 222 -9.24 -16.82 -32.59
C GLN A 222 -10.23 -15.80 -32.02
N ALA A 223 -10.11 -15.54 -30.72
CA ALA A 223 -10.89 -14.48 -30.08
C ALA A 223 -10.54 -13.12 -30.72
N GLY A 224 -11.56 -12.29 -30.94
CA GLY A 224 -11.43 -10.97 -31.58
C GLY A 224 -11.57 -10.97 -33.10
N MET A 225 -11.75 -12.14 -33.75
CA MET A 225 -12.09 -12.19 -35.17
C MET A 225 -13.47 -11.55 -35.41
N LEU A 226 -13.54 -10.67 -36.42
CA LEU A 226 -14.80 -10.10 -36.90
C LEU A 226 -15.57 -11.12 -37.74
N LEU A 227 -16.90 -11.05 -37.68
CA LEU A 227 -17.79 -11.93 -38.43
C LEU A 227 -19.13 -11.23 -38.70
N ASP A 228 -19.79 -11.66 -39.76
CA ASP A 228 -21.18 -11.33 -40.07
C ASP A 228 -22.06 -12.55 -39.82
N ALA A 229 -23.33 -12.32 -39.51
CA ALA A 229 -24.26 -13.39 -39.20
C ALA A 229 -25.66 -13.14 -39.76
N ASP A 230 -26.26 -14.19 -40.30
CA ASP A 230 -27.68 -14.22 -40.67
C ASP A 230 -28.42 -15.18 -39.73
N ILE A 231 -29.41 -14.66 -39.00
CA ILE A 231 -30.25 -15.46 -38.10
C ILE A 231 -31.49 -15.92 -38.87
N VAL A 232 -31.73 -17.23 -38.87
CA VAL A 232 -32.89 -17.82 -39.55
C VAL A 232 -34.12 -17.72 -38.64
N LEU A 233 -34.97 -16.71 -38.89
CA LEU A 233 -36.17 -16.43 -38.08
C LEU A 233 -37.30 -17.43 -38.33
N GLU A 234 -37.61 -17.71 -39.61
CA GLU A 234 -38.68 -18.62 -40.01
C GLU A 234 -38.26 -19.46 -41.22
N LYS A 235 -38.72 -20.71 -41.26
CA LYS A 235 -38.60 -21.58 -42.44
C LYS A 235 -39.94 -21.58 -43.17
N ARG A 236 -40.04 -20.81 -44.25
CA ARG A 236 -41.22 -20.79 -45.12
C ARG A 236 -41.00 -21.67 -46.34
N THR A 237 -42.04 -22.39 -46.75
CA THR A 237 -42.04 -23.08 -48.05
C THR A 237 -42.36 -22.09 -49.17
N LEU A 238 -41.81 -22.30 -50.37
CA LEU A 238 -42.07 -21.43 -51.53
C LEU A 238 -43.58 -21.28 -51.82
N GLY A 239 -44.35 -22.36 -51.61
CA GLY A 239 -45.81 -22.33 -51.75
C GLY A 239 -46.48 -21.38 -50.76
N GLN A 240 -46.08 -21.39 -49.48
CA GLN A 240 -46.64 -20.49 -48.47
C GLN A 240 -46.34 -19.01 -48.74
N TRP A 241 -45.14 -18.70 -49.25
CA TRP A 241 -44.77 -17.33 -49.63
C TRP A 241 -45.61 -16.81 -50.81
N LEU A 242 -45.87 -17.65 -51.81
CA LEU A 242 -46.61 -17.26 -53.01
C LEU A 242 -48.09 -16.90 -52.74
N PHE A 243 -48.72 -17.53 -51.75
CA PHE A 243 -50.15 -17.29 -51.42
C PHE A 243 -50.37 -16.25 -50.30
N GLU A 244 -49.33 -15.69 -49.69
CA GLU A 244 -49.40 -14.67 -48.63
C GLU A 244 -50.25 -13.43 -49.00
N PRO A 245 -50.12 -12.82 -50.20
CA PRO A 245 -50.94 -11.66 -50.57
C PRO A 245 -52.44 -11.98 -50.69
N VAL A 246 -52.81 -13.24 -50.94
CA VAL A 246 -54.22 -13.67 -51.05
C VAL A 246 -54.84 -13.90 -49.68
N TYR A 247 -54.07 -14.43 -48.72
CA TYR A 247 -54.54 -14.62 -47.34
C TYR A 247 -54.57 -13.32 -46.53
N GLY A 248 -53.70 -12.35 -46.83
CA GLY A 248 -53.70 -11.03 -46.19
C GLY A 248 -54.96 -10.19 -46.45
N LEU A 249 -55.68 -10.46 -47.54
CA LEU A 249 -56.92 -9.75 -47.90
C LEU A 249 -58.18 -10.27 -47.18
N ARG A 250 -58.13 -11.44 -46.53
CA ARG A 250 -59.27 -12.02 -45.79
C ARG A 250 -59.24 -11.77 -44.28
N GLY A 251 -58.25 -11.03 -43.78
CA GLY A 251 -58.04 -10.73 -42.35
C GLY A 251 -58.30 -9.27 -41.94
N LYS A 252 -59.08 -8.51 -42.70
CA LYS A 252 -59.70 -7.26 -42.24
C LYS A 252 -61.22 -7.43 -42.16
N LEU A 253 -61.68 -7.95 -41.04
CA LEU A 253 -63.00 -7.71 -40.43
C LEU A 253 -62.78 -7.63 -38.93
#